data_AF-A0A7E6F9Z6-F1
#
_entry.id   AF-A0A7E6F9Z6-F1
#
_cell.length_a   1.000
_cell.length_b   1.000
_cell.length_c   1.000
_cell.angle_alpha   90.00
_cell.angle_beta   90.00
_cell.angle_gamma   90.00
#
_symmetry.space_group_name_H-M   'P 1'
#
loop_
_entity.id
_entity.type
_entity.pdbx_description
1 polymer ?
#
loop_
_entity_poly.entity_id
_entity_poly.type
_entity_poly.pdbx_seq_one_letter_code
_entity_poly.pdbx_strand_id
1 'polypeptide(L)'
;MIQMKMMSCVQSPDLKEDAQDHSGNPEPRGTDTTLTPMMTSSEFLLNYDLQAMGNSKWSKNEAAVLGMPQRERQLHLAVMGNERETVRNLILEGADINYPWSNPTVPSVKDSTTPLLAAVSLNHVDITMILLNAGANVNLADRNDCTPLYKAAYHGRPHLVDILVQAGADINRADKDGQTPLYICVQNAIVHSSFATVQKLLTAGASLDKCDNSGKSPLNVAAHWKLKDMISILLTAHSDVNMTDKRGHTPLYVCVSSLSTGLYKEDLKYQVPCIKVLYCAGCDMLNLVDWLKWKGPGIPPELLSDKGDEAFFEWYTTSIRSPHSLCNLCRKVIQQTLCANNSSQDYMKLVSTLPLPHKLRVYLSRKMFHLPTS
;
A
#
# COMPACT_ATOMS: atom_id res chain seq x y z
N MET A 1 20.55 12.05 -23.37
CA MET A 1 19.88 13.36 -23.26
C MET A 1 18.53 13.28 -23.96
N ILE A 2 17.50 12.77 -23.29
CA ILE A 2 16.13 12.75 -23.82
C ILE A 2 15.30 13.65 -22.90
N GLN A 3 15.06 14.88 -23.35
CA GLN A 3 14.06 15.78 -22.79
C GLN A 3 12.69 15.38 -23.35
N MET A 4 11.75 15.01 -22.48
CA MET A 4 10.33 14.95 -22.81
C MET A 4 9.80 16.37 -23.03
N LYS A 5 9.37 16.63 -24.27
CA LYS A 5 8.72 17.88 -24.69
C LYS A 5 7.21 17.64 -24.69
N MET A 6 6.49 18.34 -23.82
CA MET A 6 5.04 18.47 -23.91
C MET A 6 4.67 19.32 -25.14
N MET A 7 3.71 18.87 -25.94
CA MET A 7 2.91 19.65 -26.91
C MET A 7 1.65 18.82 -27.22
N SER A 8 0.50 19.20 -26.67
CA SER A 8 -0.50 20.14 -27.23
C SER A 8 -1.41 19.47 -28.27
N CYS A 9 -2.68 19.27 -27.89
CA CYS A 9 -3.77 19.13 -28.86
C CYS A 9 -4.68 20.35 -28.78
N VAL A 10 -5.07 20.79 -29.98
CA VAL A 10 -5.71 22.05 -30.35
C VAL A 10 -7.23 21.92 -30.33
N GLN A 11 -7.87 23.02 -29.88
CA GLN A 11 -9.17 23.65 -30.17
C GLN A 11 -10.17 22.91 -31.10
N SER A 12 -11.49 22.90 -30.86
CA SER A 12 -12.46 24.03 -30.95
C SER A 12 -13.91 23.47 -30.77
N PRO A 13 -15.02 24.25 -30.84
CA PRO A 13 -15.36 25.51 -30.16
C PRO A 13 -16.80 25.52 -29.55
N ASP A 14 -17.10 26.59 -28.79
CA ASP A 14 -18.37 27.28 -28.54
C ASP A 14 -19.62 26.54 -28.01
N LEU A 15 -20.10 26.96 -26.83
CA LEU A 15 -21.38 27.67 -26.68
C LEU A 15 -21.49 28.32 -25.28
N LYS A 16 -22.19 29.46 -25.27
CA LYS A 16 -22.16 30.56 -24.30
C LYS A 16 -22.96 30.33 -23.01
N GLU A 17 -22.55 31.09 -21.99
CA GLU A 17 -23.32 31.83 -20.98
C GLU A 17 -24.69 31.28 -20.53
N ASP A 18 -24.84 31.06 -19.22
CA ASP A 18 -25.71 31.93 -18.41
C ASP A 18 -25.47 31.69 -16.91
N ALA A 19 -25.30 32.79 -16.17
CA ALA A 19 -25.23 32.85 -14.73
C ALA A 19 -26.65 33.03 -14.18
N GLN A 20 -27.02 32.26 -13.14
CA GLN A 20 -28.08 32.65 -12.22
C GLN A 20 -27.86 32.03 -10.83
N ASP A 21 -27.76 32.93 -9.85
CA ASP A 21 -27.86 32.67 -8.41
C ASP A 21 -29.15 31.92 -8.06
N HIS A 22 -29.08 30.92 -7.18
CA HIS A 22 -30.10 30.71 -6.16
C HIS A 22 -29.54 29.99 -4.94
N SER A 23 -29.69 30.67 -3.80
CA SER A 23 -29.55 30.17 -2.45
C SER A 23 -30.53 29.03 -2.17
N GLY A 24 -30.02 27.90 -1.69
CA GLY A 24 -30.83 26.80 -1.19
C GLY A 24 -29.95 25.69 -0.68
N ASN A 25 -29.90 25.52 0.63
CA ASN A 25 -29.25 24.40 1.30
C ASN A 25 -30.08 23.11 1.08
N PRO A 26 -29.51 22.00 0.63
CA PRO A 26 -30.11 20.69 0.84
C PRO A 26 -29.21 19.78 1.68
N GLU A 27 -29.83 19.16 2.68
CA GLU A 27 -29.27 18.12 3.54
C GLU A 27 -28.60 16.97 2.74
N PRO A 28 -27.57 16.29 3.29
CA PRO A 28 -26.87 15.24 2.55
C PRO A 28 -27.69 13.94 2.58
N ARG A 29 -28.35 13.64 1.46
CA ARG A 29 -28.76 12.27 1.12
C ARG A 29 -27.56 11.51 0.57
N GLY A 30 -27.42 10.28 1.04
CA GLY A 30 -26.25 9.44 0.84
C GLY A 30 -26.01 8.92 -0.57
N THR A 31 -24.91 8.18 -0.63
CA THR A 31 -24.37 7.34 -1.71
C THR A 31 -23.82 8.07 -2.94
N ASP A 32 -22.52 8.35 -2.91
CA ASP A 32 -21.64 7.98 -4.02
C ASP A 32 -20.16 8.03 -3.58
N THR A 33 -19.53 6.86 -3.44
CA THR A 33 -18.08 6.74 -3.25
C THR A 33 -17.40 6.85 -4.62
N THR A 34 -17.23 8.09 -5.09
CA THR A 34 -16.39 8.41 -6.24
C THR A 34 -14.95 8.66 -5.79
N LEU A 35 -14.04 8.00 -6.51
CA LEU A 35 -12.60 8.17 -6.62
C LEU A 35 -12.00 9.42 -5.93
N THR A 36 -11.41 9.18 -4.77
CA THR A 36 -10.19 9.86 -4.34
C THR A 36 -9.08 8.80 -4.31
N PRO A 37 -7.82 9.14 -4.62
CA PRO A 37 -6.73 8.32 -4.11
C PRO A 37 -6.91 8.33 -2.59
N MET A 38 -7.19 7.19 -1.96
CA MET A 38 -7.09 7.08 -0.51
C MET A 38 -5.60 7.14 -0.14
N MET A 39 -4.98 8.30 -0.36
CA MET A 39 -4.19 8.90 0.70
C MET A 39 -5.20 9.27 1.77
N THR A 40 -5.07 8.67 2.94
CA THR A 40 -5.84 9.13 4.11
C THR A 40 -5.68 10.65 4.22
N SER A 41 -6.72 11.36 4.63
CA SER A 41 -6.65 12.82 4.81
C SER A 41 -5.51 13.24 5.77
N SER A 42 -4.98 12.30 6.57
CA SER A 42 -3.76 12.46 7.38
C SER A 42 -2.44 12.35 6.60
N GLU A 43 -2.36 11.57 5.52
CA GLU A 43 -1.14 11.37 4.70
C GLU A 43 -0.83 12.57 3.80
N PHE A 44 -1.85 13.24 3.25
CA PHE A 44 -1.67 14.45 2.44
C PHE A 44 -1.15 15.62 3.29
N LEU A 45 -1.63 15.75 4.54
CA LEU A 45 -1.20 16.80 5.45
C LEU A 45 0.23 16.55 5.97
N LEU A 46 0.61 15.31 6.31
CA LEU A 46 1.92 15.05 6.93
C LEU A 46 3.11 15.24 5.98
N ASN A 47 2.97 14.83 4.72
CA ASN A 47 4.07 14.82 3.76
C ASN A 47 4.29 16.20 3.10
N TYR A 48 3.20 16.93 2.84
CA TYR A 48 3.28 18.31 2.38
C TYR A 48 3.79 19.24 3.50
N ASP A 49 3.39 18.99 4.76
CA ASP A 49 3.81 19.85 5.87
C ASP A 49 5.24 19.59 6.33
N LEU A 50 5.80 18.38 6.30
CA LEU A 50 7.22 18.15 6.70
C LEU A 50 8.21 18.73 5.68
N GLN A 51 7.91 18.63 4.38
CA GLN A 51 8.69 19.30 3.33
C GLN A 51 8.48 20.82 3.33
N ALA A 52 7.28 21.31 3.64
CA ALA A 52 7.03 22.73 3.86
C ALA A 52 7.69 23.26 5.14
N MET A 53 7.82 22.44 6.19
CA MET A 53 8.50 22.75 7.46
C MET A 53 10.03 22.90 7.30
N GLY A 54 10.64 22.23 6.33
CA GLY A 54 12.05 22.45 5.97
C GLY A 54 12.30 23.81 5.29
N ASN A 55 11.25 24.43 4.75
CA ASN A 55 11.31 25.71 4.02
C ASN A 55 10.70 26.90 4.78
N SER A 56 9.96 26.68 5.88
CA SER A 56 9.42 27.77 6.69
C SER A 56 10.34 28.07 7.88
N LYS A 57 10.85 29.30 7.95
CA LYS A 57 11.51 29.82 9.15
C LYS A 57 10.47 29.85 10.27
N TRP A 58 10.47 28.82 11.11
CA TRP A 58 9.65 28.80 12.31
C TRP A 58 9.93 30.05 13.15
N SER A 59 8.87 30.80 13.45
CA SER A 59 8.95 31.92 14.38
C SER A 59 9.36 31.36 15.73
N LYS A 60 10.50 31.82 16.26
CA LYS A 60 11.05 31.43 17.58
C LYS A 60 10.03 31.58 18.73
N ASN A 61 8.92 32.29 18.51
CA ASN A 61 7.94 32.66 19.51
C ASN A 61 6.81 31.62 19.72
N GLU A 62 6.43 30.80 18.72
CA GLU A 62 5.39 29.77 18.92
C GLU A 62 5.90 28.55 19.70
N ALA A 63 7.22 28.36 19.73
CA ALA A 63 7.86 27.21 20.36
C ALA A 63 8.00 27.35 21.89
N ALA A 64 7.92 28.56 22.45
CA ALA A 64 8.16 28.84 23.87
C ALA A 64 7.08 28.30 24.83
N VAL A 65 5.86 28.04 24.32
CA VAL A 65 4.67 27.70 25.13
C VAL A 65 4.51 26.19 25.37
N LEU A 66 5.37 25.36 24.76
CA LEU A 66 5.29 23.91 24.82
C LEU A 66 6.06 23.38 26.03
N GLY A 67 5.44 22.57 26.91
CA GLY A 67 6.05 21.98 28.12
C GLY A 67 7.25 21.03 27.90
N MET A 68 7.91 21.11 26.74
CA MET A 68 9.15 20.42 26.39
C MET A 68 10.35 21.16 26.98
N PRO A 69 11.34 20.46 27.58
CA PRO A 69 12.54 21.10 28.06
C PRO A 69 13.36 21.70 26.91
N GLN A 70 14.04 22.81 27.20
CA GLN A 70 14.64 23.68 26.19
C GLN A 70 15.70 22.97 25.34
N ARG A 71 16.43 22.01 25.93
CA ARG A 71 17.52 21.29 25.28
C ARG A 71 17.01 20.27 24.26
N GLU A 72 15.99 19.50 24.60
CA GLU A 72 15.34 18.53 23.72
C GLU A 72 14.66 19.25 22.57
N ARG A 73 14.09 20.44 22.83
CA ARG A 73 13.56 21.31 21.78
C ARG A 73 14.64 21.76 20.80
N GLN A 74 15.78 22.21 21.32
CA GLN A 74 16.93 22.58 20.48
C GLN A 74 17.42 21.38 19.68
N LEU A 75 17.41 20.17 20.25
CA LEU A 75 17.80 18.95 19.55
C LEU A 75 16.87 18.68 18.36
N HIS A 76 15.54 18.76 18.56
CA HIS A 76 14.59 18.58 17.46
C HIS A 76 14.77 19.64 16.36
N LEU A 77 14.92 20.91 16.74
CA LEU A 77 15.13 22.00 15.79
C LEU A 77 16.43 21.81 15.00
N ALA A 78 17.52 21.41 15.66
CA ALA A 78 18.80 21.11 15.03
C ALA A 78 18.70 19.92 14.06
N VAL A 79 17.98 18.85 14.45
CA VAL A 79 17.70 17.72 13.56
C VAL A 79 16.88 18.15 12.34
N MET A 80 15.83 18.95 12.52
CA MET A 80 15.00 19.45 11.42
C MET A 80 15.77 20.41 10.50
N GLY A 81 16.67 21.22 11.05
CA GLY A 81 17.55 22.13 10.32
C GLY A 81 18.77 21.47 9.67
N ASN A 82 18.92 20.15 9.81
CA ASN A 82 20.08 19.38 9.33
C ASN A 82 21.44 19.86 9.91
N GLU A 83 21.45 20.35 11.15
CA GLU A 83 22.63 20.93 11.79
C GLU A 83 23.46 19.86 12.55
N ARG A 84 24.31 19.14 11.83
CA ARG A 84 25.06 17.99 12.37
C ARG A 84 25.88 18.30 13.63
N GLU A 85 26.60 19.41 13.66
CA GLU A 85 27.46 19.75 14.81
C GLU A 85 26.65 20.20 16.03
N THR A 86 25.55 20.93 15.84
CA THR A 86 24.71 21.33 16.97
C THR A 86 23.99 20.12 17.56
N VAL A 87 23.57 19.15 16.73
CA VAL A 87 23.07 17.85 17.20
C VAL A 87 24.13 17.14 18.07
N ARG A 88 25.38 17.03 17.61
CA ARG A 88 26.45 16.39 18.41
C ARG A 88 26.68 17.10 19.74
N ASN A 89 26.76 18.43 19.72
CA ASN A 89 26.99 19.21 20.93
C ASN A 89 25.84 19.04 21.93
N LEU A 90 24.58 19.10 21.49
CA LEU A 90 23.42 18.92 22.35
C LEU A 90 23.36 17.52 22.96
N ILE A 91 23.76 16.48 22.20
CA ILE A 91 23.89 15.12 22.72
C ILE A 91 24.98 15.06 23.81
N LEU A 92 26.15 15.65 23.59
CA LEU A 92 27.24 15.69 24.56
C LEU A 92 26.87 16.47 25.83
N GLU A 93 26.06 17.52 25.70
CA GLU A 93 25.51 18.27 26.83
C GLU A 93 24.49 17.47 27.66
N GLY A 94 24.06 16.30 27.17
CA GLY A 94 23.11 15.42 27.83
C GLY A 94 21.65 15.71 27.48
N ALA A 95 21.36 16.04 26.22
CA ALA A 95 19.99 16.05 25.71
C ALA A 95 19.42 14.62 25.69
N ASP A 96 18.17 14.44 26.09
CA ASP A 96 17.49 13.15 25.90
C ASP A 96 17.20 12.92 24.40
N ILE A 97 17.96 11.99 23.83
CA ILE A 97 17.94 11.63 22.40
C ILE A 97 16.62 10.94 22.00
N ASN A 98 15.92 10.36 22.97
CA ASN A 98 14.69 9.61 22.77
C ASN A 98 13.44 10.43 23.11
N TYR A 99 13.60 11.68 23.55
CA TYR A 99 12.49 12.52 23.96
C TYR A 99 11.53 12.74 22.79
N PRO A 100 10.25 12.33 22.88
CA PRO A 100 9.30 12.54 21.81
C PRO A 100 8.83 13.99 21.80
N TRP A 101 8.71 14.59 20.62
CA TRP A 101 7.96 15.83 20.48
C TRP A 101 6.51 15.58 20.90
N SER A 102 6.01 16.26 21.93
CA SER A 102 4.60 16.22 22.34
C SER A 102 4.11 17.62 22.68
N ASN A 103 3.07 18.11 22.01
CA ASN A 103 2.33 19.28 22.43
C ASN A 103 1.26 18.88 23.48
N PRO A 104 1.42 19.26 24.77
CA PRO A 104 0.46 18.87 25.80
C PRO A 104 -0.90 19.59 25.70
N THR A 105 -1.02 20.69 24.95
CA THR A 105 -2.24 21.50 24.90
C THR A 105 -3.13 21.26 23.69
N VAL A 106 -2.60 20.65 22.62
CA VAL A 106 -3.36 20.32 21.40
C VAL A 106 -2.84 18.99 20.85
N PRO A 107 -3.64 17.90 20.88
CA PRO A 107 -3.27 16.63 20.26
C PRO A 107 -3.15 16.77 18.74
N SER A 108 -1.94 17.10 18.26
CA SER A 108 -1.57 17.14 16.85
C SER A 108 -0.98 15.78 16.42
N VAL A 109 -1.01 15.50 15.12
CA VAL A 109 -0.33 14.34 14.52
C VAL A 109 1.19 14.34 14.84
N LYS A 110 1.75 15.50 15.20
CA LYS A 110 3.17 15.72 15.51
C LYS A 110 3.63 15.11 16.85
N ASP A 111 2.72 14.80 17.74
CA ASP A 111 2.99 14.74 19.18
C ASP A 111 3.51 13.38 19.74
N SER A 112 4.28 12.63 18.95
CA SER A 112 5.26 11.71 19.56
C SER A 112 6.47 11.42 18.66
N THR A 113 6.88 12.41 17.86
CA THR A 113 7.99 12.24 16.91
C THR A 113 9.31 12.33 17.66
N THR A 114 10.12 11.27 17.66
CA THR A 114 11.48 11.32 18.23
C THR A 114 12.46 12.01 17.28
N PRO A 115 13.62 12.50 17.76
CA PRO A 115 14.68 13.05 16.92
C PRO A 115 15.09 12.09 15.80
N LEU A 116 15.19 10.80 16.10
CA LEU A 116 15.52 9.78 15.10
C LEU A 116 14.44 9.66 14.02
N LEU A 117 13.17 9.66 14.40
CA LEU A 117 12.06 9.59 13.45
C LEU A 117 12.02 10.82 12.54
N ALA A 118 12.30 12.01 13.08
CA ALA A 118 12.39 13.25 12.31
C ALA A 118 13.56 13.20 11.30
N ALA A 119 14.75 12.79 11.74
CA ALA A 119 15.92 12.63 10.88
C ALA A 119 15.65 11.66 9.72
N VAL A 120 15.03 10.52 10.03
CA VAL A 120 14.69 9.51 9.03
C VAL A 120 13.61 10.00 8.07
N SER A 121 12.60 10.74 8.52
CA SER A 121 11.53 11.30 7.68
C SER A 121 12.05 12.41 6.75
N LEU A 122 13.04 13.19 7.20
CA LEU A 122 13.67 14.27 6.43
C LEU A 122 14.86 13.81 5.56
N ASN A 123 15.26 12.54 5.64
CA ASN A 123 16.39 11.96 4.91
C ASN A 123 17.77 12.46 5.37
N HIS A 124 17.89 12.87 6.63
CA HIS A 124 19.16 13.33 7.19
C HIS A 124 20.01 12.12 7.59
N VAL A 125 20.63 11.47 6.61
CA VAL A 125 21.41 10.22 6.79
C VAL A 125 22.52 10.40 7.83
N ASP A 126 23.30 11.48 7.74
CA ASP A 126 24.38 11.76 8.69
C ASP A 126 23.86 11.91 10.12
N ILE A 127 22.77 12.65 10.30
CA ILE A 127 22.14 12.85 11.61
C ILE A 127 21.56 11.55 12.14
N THR A 128 20.95 10.74 11.27
CA THR A 128 20.46 9.40 11.63
C THR A 128 21.60 8.56 12.20
N MET A 129 22.76 8.54 11.53
CA MET A 129 23.95 7.83 12.05
C MET A 129 24.45 8.41 13.37
N ILE A 130 24.49 9.74 13.53
CA ILE A 130 24.91 10.40 14.78
C ILE A 130 23.99 9.97 15.94
N LEU A 131 22.67 10.02 15.73
CA LEU A 131 21.69 9.66 16.76
C LEU A 131 21.79 8.18 17.13
N LEU A 132 21.90 7.28 16.15
CA LEU A 132 22.05 5.84 16.39
C LEU A 132 23.35 5.51 17.13
N ASN A 133 24.47 6.10 16.73
CA ASN A 133 25.76 5.93 17.41
C ASN A 133 25.75 6.46 18.85
N ALA A 134 24.90 7.44 19.14
CA ALA A 134 24.69 7.98 20.48
C ALA A 134 23.68 7.17 21.33
N GLY A 135 23.14 6.05 20.81
CA GLY A 135 22.24 5.17 21.54
C GLY A 135 20.75 5.53 21.41
N ALA A 136 20.35 6.25 20.36
CA ALA A 136 18.93 6.42 20.06
C ALA A 136 18.25 5.05 19.90
N ASN A 137 17.07 4.89 20.50
CA ASN A 137 16.29 3.67 20.38
C ASN A 137 15.64 3.62 18.99
N VAL A 138 16.18 2.73 18.15
CA VAL A 138 15.79 2.52 16.75
C VAL A 138 14.33 2.06 16.57
N ASN A 139 13.69 1.56 17.63
CA ASN A 139 12.35 0.99 17.60
C ASN A 139 11.27 1.88 18.24
N LEU A 140 11.60 3.11 18.65
CA LEU A 140 10.59 4.04 19.15
C LEU A 140 9.68 4.50 18.02
N ALA A 141 8.39 4.24 18.18
CA ALA A 141 7.38 4.55 17.19
C ALA A 141 6.65 5.87 17.48
N ASP A 142 6.08 6.47 16.44
CA ASP A 142 5.16 7.60 16.60
C ASP A 142 3.77 7.16 17.12
N ARG A 143 2.85 8.11 17.21
CA ARG A 143 1.48 7.88 17.68
C ARG A 143 0.72 6.93 16.78
N ASN A 144 1.18 6.65 15.57
CA ASN A 144 0.57 5.69 14.65
C ASN A 144 1.31 4.34 14.67
N ASP A 145 2.16 4.11 15.67
CA ASP A 145 3.03 2.95 15.76
C ASP A 145 4.03 2.83 14.58
N CYS A 146 4.28 3.93 13.85
CA CYS A 146 5.28 3.94 12.78
C CYS A 146 6.68 4.04 13.37
N THR A 147 7.52 3.04 13.14
CA THR A 147 8.94 3.05 13.51
C THR A 147 9.79 3.85 12.50
N PRO A 148 11.03 4.20 12.84
CA PRO A 148 12.00 4.72 11.89
C PRO A 148 12.14 3.85 10.64
N LEU A 149 12.21 2.52 10.80
CA LEU A 149 12.29 1.61 9.65
C LEU A 149 11.04 1.67 8.77
N TYR A 150 9.85 1.77 9.38
CA TYR A 150 8.60 1.97 8.64
C TYR A 150 8.66 3.25 7.79
N LYS A 151 9.08 4.39 8.37
CA LYS A 151 9.17 5.66 7.61
C LYS A 151 10.21 5.61 6.49
N ALA A 152 11.36 4.97 6.72
CA ALA A 152 12.37 4.75 5.68
C ALA A 152 11.80 3.91 4.52
N ALA A 153 11.01 2.88 4.84
CA ALA A 153 10.36 2.00 3.88
C ALA A 153 9.24 2.71 3.09
N TYR A 154 8.40 3.50 3.79
CA TYR A 154 7.35 4.35 3.20
C TYR A 154 7.93 5.28 2.13
N HIS A 155 9.03 5.98 2.43
CA HIS A 155 9.69 6.89 1.49
C HIS A 155 10.61 6.21 0.47
N GLY A 156 10.71 4.87 0.48
CA GLY A 156 11.57 4.12 -0.44
C GLY A 156 13.06 4.46 -0.31
N ARG A 157 13.59 4.61 0.91
CA ARG A 157 14.98 5.05 1.16
C ARG A 157 15.90 3.85 1.51
N PRO A 158 16.54 3.22 0.51
CA PRO A 158 17.28 1.97 0.72
C PRO A 158 18.46 2.12 1.68
N HIS A 159 19.18 3.24 1.62
CA HIS A 159 20.34 3.50 2.49
C HIS A 159 19.94 3.63 3.97
N LEU A 160 18.81 4.28 4.26
CA LEU A 160 18.31 4.37 5.63
C LEU A 160 17.81 3.01 6.13
N VAL A 161 17.21 2.20 5.26
CA VAL A 161 16.84 0.82 5.61
C VAL A 161 18.08 0.02 6.05
N ASP A 162 19.19 0.07 5.31
CA ASP A 162 20.42 -0.63 5.72
C ASP A 162 20.91 -0.18 7.10
N ILE A 163 21.00 1.14 7.29
CA ILE A 163 21.50 1.74 8.55
C ILE A 163 20.62 1.33 9.72
N LEU A 164 19.30 1.39 9.57
CA LEU A 164 18.35 1.05 10.63
C LEU A 164 18.35 -0.45 10.94
N VAL A 165 18.41 -1.31 9.90
CA VAL A 165 18.53 -2.75 10.08
C VAL A 165 19.82 -3.12 10.80
N GLN A 166 20.96 -2.50 10.43
CA GLN A 166 22.24 -2.69 11.11
C GLN A 166 22.21 -2.24 12.57
N ALA A 167 21.42 -1.20 12.88
CA ALA A 167 21.21 -0.72 14.24
C ALA A 167 20.21 -1.55 15.06
N GLY A 168 19.68 -2.66 14.52
CA GLY A 168 18.78 -3.57 15.23
C GLY A 168 17.30 -3.18 15.19
N ALA A 169 16.87 -2.49 14.13
CA ALA A 169 15.46 -2.22 13.90
C ALA A 169 14.64 -3.52 13.77
N ASP A 170 13.46 -3.55 14.38
CA ASP A 170 12.49 -4.63 14.20
C ASP A 170 11.85 -4.51 12.81
N ILE A 171 12.25 -5.44 11.94
CA ILE A 171 11.88 -5.48 10.52
C ILE A 171 10.38 -5.72 10.32
N ASN A 172 9.73 -6.37 11.29
CA ASN A 172 8.35 -6.81 11.18
C ASN A 172 7.39 -6.00 12.06
N ARG A 173 7.87 -4.93 12.69
CA ARG A 173 7.03 -4.08 13.53
C ARG A 173 6.00 -3.35 12.68
N ALA A 174 4.74 -3.67 12.91
CA ALA A 174 3.62 -3.08 12.21
C ALA A 174 3.15 -1.76 12.85
N ASP A 175 2.56 -0.90 12.04
CA ASP A 175 1.82 0.29 12.48
C ASP A 175 0.44 -0.08 13.08
N LYS A 176 -0.35 0.92 13.43
CA LYS A 176 -1.71 0.76 13.95
C LYS A 176 -2.66 0.01 13.01
N ASP A 177 -2.43 0.09 11.71
CA ASP A 177 -3.21 -0.57 10.67
C ASP A 177 -2.72 -2.00 10.38
N GLY A 178 -1.75 -2.49 11.16
CA GLY A 178 -1.16 -3.82 10.97
C GLY A 178 -0.20 -3.88 9.78
N GLN A 179 0.19 -2.74 9.21
CA GLN A 179 1.05 -2.67 8.04
C GLN A 179 2.52 -2.73 8.45
N THR A 180 3.26 -3.68 7.89
CA THR A 180 4.70 -3.82 8.10
C THR A 180 5.49 -2.86 7.20
N PRO A 181 6.79 -2.62 7.47
CA PRO A 181 7.66 -1.85 6.58
C PRO A 181 7.66 -2.38 5.14
N LEU A 182 7.62 -3.71 4.94
CA LEU A 182 7.50 -4.30 3.61
C LEU A 182 6.16 -3.95 2.94
N TYR A 183 5.05 -4.06 3.68
CA TYR A 183 3.72 -3.75 3.16
C TYR A 183 3.63 -2.32 2.64
N ILE A 184 4.01 -1.35 3.48
CA ILE A 184 3.89 0.07 3.13
C ILE A 184 4.86 0.46 2.00
N CYS A 185 6.03 -0.19 1.93
CA CYS A 185 6.99 -0.01 0.86
C CYS A 185 6.43 -0.43 -0.50
N VAL A 186 5.72 -1.57 -0.53
CA VAL A 186 5.03 -2.07 -1.73
C VAL A 186 3.87 -1.16 -2.11
N GLN A 187 3.09 -0.68 -1.14
CA GLN A 187 1.99 0.24 -1.38
C GLN A 187 2.44 1.55 -2.02
N ASN A 188 3.58 2.10 -1.58
CA ASN A 188 4.13 3.36 -2.09
C ASN A 188 5.13 3.20 -3.23
N ALA A 189 5.27 1.99 -3.79
CA ALA A 189 6.27 1.70 -4.81
C ALA A 189 6.11 2.53 -6.10
N ILE A 190 4.87 2.96 -6.44
CA ILE A 190 4.62 3.83 -7.59
C ILE A 190 5.25 5.21 -7.39
N VAL A 191 5.17 5.76 -6.16
CA VAL A 191 5.60 7.13 -5.86
C VAL A 191 7.11 7.21 -5.68
N HIS A 192 7.70 6.21 -5.03
CA HIS A 192 9.10 6.26 -4.59
C HIS A 192 10.04 5.28 -5.31
N SER A 193 9.54 4.50 -6.28
CA SER A 193 10.32 3.49 -7.02
C SER A 193 11.05 2.52 -6.09
N SER A 194 10.31 2.00 -5.11
CA SER A 194 10.85 1.35 -3.91
C SER A 194 11.42 -0.07 -4.12
N PHE A 195 11.71 -0.51 -5.34
CA PHE A 195 12.18 -1.87 -5.65
C PHE A 195 13.45 -2.26 -4.90
N ALA A 196 14.46 -1.38 -4.87
CA ALA A 196 15.70 -1.61 -4.13
C ALA A 196 15.47 -1.72 -2.61
N THR A 197 14.53 -0.93 -2.09
CA THR A 197 14.13 -0.94 -0.67
C THR A 197 13.41 -2.24 -0.31
N VAL A 198 12.53 -2.72 -1.18
CA VAL A 198 11.88 -4.04 -1.03
C VAL A 198 12.92 -5.14 -1.00
N GLN A 199 13.85 -5.17 -1.96
CA GLN A 199 14.92 -6.17 -1.96
C GLN A 199 15.72 -6.16 -0.65
N LYS A 200 16.08 -4.98 -0.14
CA LYS A 200 16.79 -4.84 1.14
C LYS A 200 15.99 -5.37 2.32
N LEU A 201 14.71 -5.01 2.42
CA LEU A 201 13.83 -5.53 3.46
C LEU A 201 13.70 -7.06 3.39
N LEU A 202 13.58 -7.62 2.18
CA LEU A 202 13.52 -9.08 1.98
C LEU A 202 14.84 -9.76 2.40
N THR A 203 16.00 -9.20 2.01
CA THR A 203 17.31 -9.74 2.43
C THR A 203 17.52 -9.65 3.94
N ALA A 204 16.90 -8.67 4.60
CA ALA A 204 16.96 -8.51 6.05
C ALA A 204 16.04 -9.51 6.79
N GLY A 205 15.14 -10.22 6.10
CA GLY A 205 14.21 -11.17 6.70
C GLY A 205 12.82 -10.59 6.99
N ALA A 206 12.36 -9.62 6.19
CA ALA A 206 10.99 -9.13 6.28
C ALA A 206 9.98 -10.24 5.96
N SER A 207 8.91 -10.30 6.76
CA SER A 207 7.84 -11.27 6.59
C SER A 207 6.99 -10.92 5.37
N LEU A 208 7.03 -11.78 4.36
CA LEU A 208 6.30 -11.63 3.10
C LEU A 208 4.78 -11.67 3.24
N ASP A 209 4.30 -12.44 4.21
CA ASP A 209 2.89 -12.81 4.32
C ASP A 209 2.19 -12.16 5.53
N LYS A 210 2.87 -11.21 6.22
CA LYS A 210 2.25 -10.41 7.26
C LYS A 210 1.24 -9.45 6.62
N CYS A 211 -0.02 -9.59 7.04
CA CYS A 211 -1.13 -8.85 6.48
C CYS A 211 -1.53 -7.66 7.33
N ASP A 212 -2.13 -6.66 6.69
CA ASP A 212 -2.78 -5.53 7.36
C ASP A 212 -4.02 -5.96 8.17
N ASN A 213 -4.66 -5.00 8.84
CA ASN A 213 -5.90 -5.20 9.58
C ASN A 213 -7.08 -5.66 8.70
N SER A 214 -7.00 -5.53 7.37
CA SER A 214 -8.00 -6.07 6.43
C SER A 214 -7.66 -7.47 5.90
N GLY A 215 -6.51 -8.02 6.29
CA GLY A 215 -6.00 -9.31 5.83
C GLY A 215 -5.29 -9.24 4.47
N LYS A 216 -5.04 -8.06 3.92
CA LYS A 216 -4.31 -7.92 2.66
C LYS A 216 -2.82 -8.16 2.90
N SER A 217 -2.23 -9.04 2.11
CA SER A 217 -0.78 -9.24 2.05
C SER A 217 -0.11 -8.17 1.16
N PRO A 218 1.22 -7.98 1.29
CA PRO A 218 2.00 -7.19 0.33
C PRO A 218 1.75 -7.60 -1.13
N LEU A 219 1.58 -8.91 -1.40
CA LEU A 219 1.27 -9.40 -2.74
C LEU A 219 -0.12 -8.95 -3.22
N ASN A 220 -1.13 -8.92 -2.35
CA ASN A 220 -2.45 -8.37 -2.68
C ASN A 220 -2.36 -6.89 -3.05
N VAL A 221 -1.52 -6.12 -2.36
CA VAL A 221 -1.29 -4.70 -2.66
C VAL A 221 -0.57 -4.52 -4.00
N ALA A 222 0.49 -5.28 -4.26
CA ALA A 222 1.19 -5.24 -5.55
C ALA A 222 0.24 -5.59 -6.72
N ALA A 223 -0.65 -6.56 -6.52
CA ALA A 223 -1.69 -6.93 -7.48
C ALA A 223 -2.75 -5.83 -7.67
N HIS A 224 -3.18 -5.15 -6.59
CA HIS A 224 -4.11 -4.03 -6.66
C HIS A 224 -3.59 -2.88 -7.53
N TRP A 225 -2.29 -2.61 -7.43
CA TRP A 225 -1.59 -1.58 -8.18
C TRP A 225 -1.03 -2.05 -9.54
N LYS A 226 -1.23 -3.32 -9.91
CA LYS A 226 -0.76 -3.94 -11.18
C LYS A 226 0.75 -3.77 -11.40
N LEU A 227 1.52 -3.90 -10.32
CA LEU A 227 2.97 -3.77 -10.32
C LEU A 227 3.63 -5.11 -10.67
N LYS A 228 3.67 -5.46 -11.97
CA LYS A 228 4.23 -6.73 -12.48
C LYS A 228 5.60 -7.08 -11.86
N ASP A 229 6.52 -6.13 -11.86
CA ASP A 229 7.88 -6.36 -11.39
C ASP A 229 7.92 -6.58 -9.86
N MET A 230 7.05 -5.89 -9.12
CA MET A 230 6.94 -6.07 -7.67
C MET A 230 6.34 -7.43 -7.32
N ILE A 231 5.29 -7.84 -8.04
CA ILE A 231 4.71 -9.18 -7.94
C ILE A 231 5.78 -10.23 -8.22
N SER A 232 6.58 -10.03 -9.27
CA SER A 232 7.67 -10.95 -9.63
C SER A 232 8.71 -11.08 -8.51
N ILE A 233 9.13 -9.96 -7.89
CA ILE A 233 10.07 -9.95 -6.76
C ILE A 233 9.49 -10.70 -5.55
N LEU A 234 8.24 -10.42 -5.17
CA LEU A 234 7.59 -11.05 -4.02
C LEU A 234 7.39 -12.56 -4.22
N LEU A 235 7.05 -12.99 -5.44
CA LEU A 235 6.90 -14.41 -5.76
C LEU A 235 8.24 -15.15 -5.84
N THR A 236 9.29 -14.48 -6.34
CA THR A 236 10.67 -15.02 -6.30
C THR A 236 11.14 -15.22 -4.87
N ALA A 237 10.70 -14.37 -3.94
CA ALA A 237 10.93 -14.51 -2.52
C ALA A 237 10.01 -15.56 -1.83
N HIS A 238 9.18 -16.28 -2.59
CA HIS A 238 8.27 -17.33 -2.12
C HIS A 238 7.06 -16.86 -1.31
N SER A 239 6.51 -15.66 -1.58
CA SER A 239 5.20 -15.26 -1.03
C SER A 239 4.08 -16.18 -1.53
N ASP A 240 3.08 -16.44 -0.68
CA ASP A 240 1.92 -17.27 -1.05
C ASP A 240 1.05 -16.58 -2.11
N VAL A 241 1.14 -17.08 -3.34
CA VAL A 241 0.40 -16.60 -4.52
C VAL A 241 -1.12 -16.67 -4.38
N ASN A 242 -1.63 -17.48 -3.46
CA ASN A 242 -3.06 -17.71 -3.27
C ASN A 242 -3.60 -17.22 -1.91
N MET A 243 -2.80 -16.45 -1.16
CA MET A 243 -3.21 -15.90 0.13
C MET A 243 -4.47 -15.02 -0.01
N THR A 244 -5.47 -15.25 0.81
CA THR A 244 -6.73 -14.49 0.76
C THR A 244 -6.79 -13.42 1.83
N ASP A 245 -7.38 -12.27 1.50
CA ASP A 245 -7.78 -11.29 2.51
C ASP A 245 -9.00 -11.74 3.36
N LYS A 246 -9.41 -10.92 4.32
CA LYS A 246 -10.59 -11.23 5.17
C LYS A 246 -11.91 -11.32 4.38
N ARG A 247 -11.94 -10.84 3.13
CA ARG A 247 -13.09 -10.93 2.20
C ARG A 247 -12.98 -12.12 1.25
N GLY A 248 -11.94 -12.95 1.37
CA GLY A 248 -11.67 -14.09 0.50
C GLY A 248 -11.08 -13.71 -0.86
N HIS A 249 -10.55 -12.49 -1.02
CA HIS A 249 -9.91 -12.04 -2.27
C HIS A 249 -8.47 -12.53 -2.35
N THR A 250 -8.13 -13.26 -3.41
CA THR A 250 -6.75 -13.64 -3.76
C THR A 250 -6.04 -12.51 -4.52
N PRO A 251 -4.69 -12.52 -4.66
CA PRO A 251 -3.99 -11.53 -5.48
C PRO A 251 -4.54 -11.46 -6.90
N LEU A 252 -4.82 -12.61 -7.51
CA LEU A 252 -5.44 -12.69 -8.84
C LEU A 252 -6.83 -12.05 -8.88
N TYR A 253 -7.66 -12.28 -7.85
CA TYR A 253 -8.95 -11.62 -7.74
C TYR A 253 -8.78 -10.10 -7.73
N VAL A 254 -7.91 -9.59 -6.85
CA VAL A 254 -7.68 -8.15 -6.70
C VAL A 254 -7.12 -7.52 -7.98
N CYS A 255 -6.17 -8.18 -8.64
CA CYS A 255 -5.59 -7.73 -9.92
C CYS A 255 -6.67 -7.44 -10.97
N VAL A 256 -7.69 -8.30 -11.02
CA VAL A 256 -8.72 -8.32 -12.04
C VAL A 256 -9.97 -7.53 -11.62
N SER A 257 -10.31 -7.50 -10.33
CA SER A 257 -11.52 -6.87 -9.79
C SER A 257 -11.44 -5.36 -9.67
N SER A 258 -10.22 -4.80 -9.59
CA SER A 258 -10.00 -3.40 -9.19
C SER A 258 -10.54 -2.35 -10.18
N LEU A 259 -11.13 -2.74 -11.31
CA LEU A 259 -11.64 -1.85 -12.36
C LEU A 259 -12.95 -2.37 -12.98
N SER A 260 -13.96 -2.65 -12.14
CA SER A 260 -15.26 -3.16 -12.59
C SER A 260 -16.11 -2.14 -13.38
N THR A 261 -15.62 -0.91 -13.62
CA THR A 261 -16.35 0.13 -14.37
C THR A 261 -15.76 0.29 -15.78
N GLY A 262 -16.09 -0.64 -16.68
CA GLY A 262 -15.72 -0.60 -18.10
C GLY A 262 -14.28 -1.00 -18.38
N LEU A 263 -14.08 -2.14 -19.06
CA LEU A 263 -12.76 -2.54 -19.56
C LEU A 263 -12.38 -1.65 -20.74
N TYR A 264 -11.57 -0.62 -20.50
CA TYR A 264 -10.85 0.02 -21.58
C TYR A 264 -9.66 -0.87 -21.97
N LYS A 265 -9.34 -0.97 -23.27
CA LYS A 265 -8.19 -1.74 -23.81
C LYS A 265 -6.88 -1.42 -23.07
N GLU A 266 -6.79 -0.21 -22.50
CA GLU A 266 -5.65 0.30 -21.75
C GLU A 266 -5.43 -0.40 -20.40
N ASP A 267 -6.47 -0.86 -19.71
CA ASP A 267 -6.33 -1.50 -18.40
C ASP A 267 -5.74 -2.92 -18.50
N LEU A 268 -6.14 -3.65 -19.54
CA LEU A 268 -5.62 -4.98 -19.84
C LEU A 268 -4.11 -4.95 -20.12
N LYS A 269 -3.59 -3.82 -20.62
CA LYS A 269 -2.15 -3.64 -20.83
C LYS A 269 -1.33 -3.85 -19.56
N TYR A 270 -1.88 -3.48 -18.40
CA TYR A 270 -1.21 -3.63 -17.10
C TYR A 270 -1.63 -4.92 -16.37
N GLN A 271 -2.88 -5.37 -16.54
CA GLN A 271 -3.38 -6.58 -15.91
C GLN A 271 -2.79 -7.86 -16.51
N VAL A 272 -2.73 -7.97 -17.85
CA VAL A 272 -2.29 -9.20 -18.53
C VAL A 272 -0.88 -9.62 -18.13
N PRO A 273 0.13 -8.72 -18.05
CA PRO A 273 1.44 -9.09 -17.55
C PRO A 273 1.43 -9.59 -16.10
N CYS A 274 0.61 -8.99 -15.23
CA CYS A 274 0.47 -9.43 -13.84
C CYS A 274 -0.19 -10.82 -13.76
N ILE A 275 -1.24 -11.06 -14.56
CA ILE A 275 -1.92 -12.36 -14.66
C ILE A 275 -0.94 -13.42 -15.14
N LYS A 276 -0.13 -13.14 -16.17
CA LYS A 276 0.89 -14.06 -16.68
C LYS A 276 1.89 -14.44 -15.59
N VAL A 277 2.40 -13.47 -14.84
CA VAL A 277 3.35 -13.72 -13.74
C VAL A 277 2.69 -14.57 -12.64
N LEU A 278 1.47 -14.24 -12.23
CA LEU A 278 0.73 -15.02 -11.24
C LEU A 278 0.46 -16.45 -11.74
N TYR A 279 0.09 -16.61 -13.01
CA TYR A 279 -0.10 -17.92 -13.64
C TYR A 279 1.18 -18.77 -13.61
N CYS A 280 2.32 -18.19 -14.03
CA CYS A 280 3.60 -18.88 -14.02
C CYS A 280 4.05 -19.29 -12.61
N ALA A 281 3.65 -18.54 -11.58
CA ALA A 281 3.90 -18.88 -10.19
C ALA A 281 2.92 -19.95 -9.62
N GLY A 282 2.05 -20.53 -10.44
CA GLY A 282 1.09 -21.55 -10.01
C GLY A 282 -0.10 -20.97 -9.25
N CYS A 283 -0.47 -19.70 -9.51
CA CYS A 283 -1.70 -19.13 -8.99
C CYS A 283 -2.90 -19.96 -9.42
N ASP A 284 -3.86 -20.06 -8.52
CA ASP A 284 -5.08 -20.75 -8.80
C ASP A 284 -6.01 -19.93 -9.71
N MET A 285 -6.15 -20.39 -10.95
CA MET A 285 -6.92 -19.73 -12.01
C MET A 285 -8.42 -19.98 -11.93
N LEU A 286 -8.92 -20.67 -10.90
CA LEU A 286 -10.31 -21.12 -10.75
C LEU A 286 -11.36 -20.06 -11.11
N ASN A 287 -11.13 -18.80 -10.77
CA ASN A 287 -12.08 -17.73 -11.01
C ASN A 287 -11.82 -16.98 -12.33
N LEU A 288 -10.61 -17.02 -12.88
CA LEU A 288 -10.26 -16.20 -14.03
C LEU A 288 -10.94 -16.69 -15.30
N VAL A 289 -11.04 -18.00 -15.49
CA VAL A 289 -11.65 -18.59 -16.69
C VAL A 289 -13.11 -18.19 -16.82
N ASP A 290 -13.86 -18.27 -15.72
CA ASP A 290 -15.27 -17.88 -15.70
C ASP A 290 -15.39 -16.37 -15.91
N TRP A 291 -14.55 -15.55 -15.27
CA TRP A 291 -14.50 -14.11 -15.51
C TRP A 291 -14.23 -13.75 -16.99
N LEU A 292 -13.28 -14.43 -17.64
CA LEU A 292 -12.96 -14.24 -19.06
C LEU A 292 -14.13 -14.59 -19.97
N LYS A 293 -14.85 -15.68 -19.69
CA LYS A 293 -16.04 -16.10 -20.46
C LYS A 293 -17.19 -15.11 -20.35
N TRP A 294 -17.39 -14.52 -19.17
CA TRP A 294 -18.52 -13.61 -18.90
C TRP A 294 -18.30 -12.17 -19.39
N LYS A 295 -17.06 -11.70 -19.57
CA LYS A 295 -16.76 -10.29 -19.86
C LYS A 295 -16.90 -9.83 -21.32
N GLY A 296 -17.03 -10.72 -22.30
CA GLY A 296 -17.11 -10.37 -23.73
C GLY A 296 -15.90 -10.89 -24.53
N PRO A 297 -15.36 -10.15 -25.53
CA PRO A 297 -14.37 -10.67 -26.49
C PRO A 297 -12.95 -10.84 -25.89
N GLY A 298 -12.83 -11.45 -24.71
CA GLY A 298 -11.57 -11.92 -24.14
C GLY A 298 -10.45 -10.89 -23.99
N ILE A 299 -9.25 -11.38 -23.66
CA ILE A 299 -8.00 -10.61 -23.74
C ILE A 299 -7.63 -10.45 -25.24
N PRO A 300 -7.36 -9.22 -25.71
CA PRO A 300 -6.89 -8.97 -27.08
C PRO A 300 -5.66 -9.81 -27.42
N PRO A 301 -5.60 -10.47 -28.59
CA PRO A 301 -4.48 -11.31 -29.00
C PRO A 301 -3.12 -10.60 -28.95
N GLU A 302 -3.09 -9.29 -29.18
CA GLU A 302 -1.86 -8.49 -29.16
C GLU A 302 -1.22 -8.43 -27.77
N LEU A 303 -2.00 -8.58 -26.69
CA LEU A 303 -1.49 -8.65 -25.31
C LEU A 303 -1.03 -10.06 -24.92
N LEU A 304 -1.38 -11.06 -25.73
CA LEU A 304 -1.01 -12.45 -25.53
C LEU A 304 0.26 -12.84 -26.31
N SER A 305 0.51 -12.19 -27.45
CA SER A 305 1.50 -12.57 -28.48
C SER A 305 2.98 -12.37 -28.13
N ASP A 306 3.34 -12.10 -26.88
CA ASP A 306 4.75 -11.99 -26.50
C ASP A 306 5.47 -13.34 -26.68
N LYS A 307 6.59 -13.31 -27.40
CA LYS A 307 7.44 -14.47 -27.67
C LYS A 307 8.05 -14.97 -26.35
N GLY A 308 7.46 -16.02 -25.78
CA GLY A 308 7.87 -16.61 -24.50
C GLY A 308 6.73 -17.20 -23.68
N ASP A 309 5.48 -16.81 -23.97
CA ASP A 309 4.29 -17.20 -23.18
C ASP A 309 3.37 -18.19 -23.91
N GLU A 310 3.91 -19.10 -24.72
CA GLU A 310 3.12 -20.07 -25.50
C GLU A 310 2.21 -20.91 -24.57
N ALA A 311 2.71 -21.30 -23.40
CA ALA A 311 1.95 -22.06 -22.41
C ALA A 311 0.74 -21.29 -21.85
N PHE A 312 0.88 -19.98 -21.61
CA PHE A 312 -0.25 -19.15 -21.16
C PHE A 312 -1.27 -18.96 -22.29
N PHE A 313 -0.79 -18.75 -23.52
CA PHE A 313 -1.66 -18.61 -24.69
C PHE A 313 -2.46 -19.89 -24.98
N GLU A 314 -1.81 -21.05 -24.95
CA GLU A 314 -2.46 -22.36 -25.11
C GLU A 314 -3.46 -22.62 -23.99
N TRP A 315 -3.07 -22.36 -22.73
CA TRP A 315 -3.97 -22.44 -21.59
C TRP A 315 -5.19 -21.53 -21.76
N TYR A 316 -4.98 -20.27 -22.16
CA TYR A 316 -6.05 -19.28 -22.34
C TYR A 316 -7.03 -19.71 -23.44
N THR A 317 -6.52 -20.09 -24.62
CA THR A 317 -7.33 -20.50 -25.77
C THR A 317 -8.11 -21.79 -25.50
N THR A 318 -7.53 -22.74 -24.75
CA THR A 318 -8.21 -23.97 -24.32
C THR A 318 -9.26 -23.66 -23.25
N SER A 319 -8.92 -22.84 -22.26
CA SER A 319 -9.78 -22.50 -21.13
C SER A 319 -11.03 -21.76 -21.55
N ILE A 320 -10.94 -20.83 -22.50
CA ILE A 320 -12.10 -20.08 -22.99
C ILE A 320 -13.08 -20.95 -23.78
N ARG A 321 -12.60 -22.03 -24.41
CA ARG A 321 -13.40 -23.00 -25.18
C ARG A 321 -13.99 -24.12 -24.32
N SER A 322 -13.42 -24.37 -23.15
CA SER A 322 -13.90 -25.41 -22.23
C SER A 322 -15.27 -25.04 -21.60
N PRO A 323 -16.13 -26.02 -21.25
CA PRO A 323 -17.31 -25.75 -20.42
C PRO A 323 -16.92 -25.35 -18.99
N HIS A 324 -17.86 -24.80 -18.21
CA HIS A 324 -17.63 -24.50 -16.80
C HIS A 324 -17.38 -25.80 -16.02
N SER A 325 -16.37 -25.82 -15.14
CA SER A 325 -16.12 -26.99 -14.29
C SER A 325 -17.29 -27.25 -13.34
N LEU A 326 -17.70 -28.52 -13.19
CA LEU A 326 -18.74 -28.91 -12.25
C LEU A 326 -18.42 -28.44 -10.82
N CYS A 327 -17.15 -28.51 -10.39
CA CYS A 327 -16.73 -28.03 -9.08
C CYS A 327 -16.96 -26.51 -8.91
N ASN A 328 -16.68 -25.71 -9.95
CA ASN A 328 -16.94 -24.28 -9.93
C ASN A 328 -18.45 -23.97 -9.91
N LEU A 329 -19.24 -24.74 -10.67
CA LEU A 329 -20.70 -24.63 -10.66
C LEU A 329 -21.27 -24.97 -9.28
N CYS A 330 -20.85 -26.08 -8.69
CA CYS A 330 -21.24 -26.47 -7.33
C CYS A 330 -20.85 -25.40 -6.31
N ARG A 331 -19.62 -24.89 -6.38
CA ARG A 331 -19.16 -23.79 -5.53
C ARG A 331 -20.04 -22.56 -5.70
N LYS A 332 -20.31 -22.13 -6.94
CA LYS A 332 -21.17 -20.97 -7.21
C LYS A 332 -22.53 -21.11 -6.53
N VAL A 333 -23.18 -22.27 -6.69
CA VAL A 333 -24.48 -22.55 -6.09
C VAL A 333 -24.38 -22.51 -4.57
N ILE A 334 -23.40 -23.22 -3.98
CA ILE A 334 -23.18 -23.23 -2.53
C ILE A 334 -22.97 -21.81 -2.00
N GLN A 335 -22.07 -21.03 -2.60
CA GLN A 335 -21.79 -19.67 -2.16
C GLN A 335 -23.00 -18.75 -2.28
N GLN A 336 -23.78 -18.85 -3.36
CA GLN A 336 -25.02 -18.08 -3.53
C GLN A 336 -26.05 -18.43 -2.46
N THR A 337 -26.24 -19.71 -2.14
CA THR A 337 -27.14 -20.13 -1.06
C THR A 337 -26.67 -19.60 0.30
N LEU A 338 -25.36 -19.64 0.57
CA LEU A 338 -24.80 -19.14 1.81
C LEU A 338 -24.94 -17.60 1.95
N CYS A 339 -24.73 -16.87 0.85
CA CYS A 339 -24.85 -15.40 0.82
C CYS A 339 -26.31 -14.92 0.85
N ALA A 340 -27.26 -15.67 0.28
CA ALA A 340 -28.69 -15.31 0.33
C ALA A 340 -29.26 -15.37 1.76
N ASN A 341 -28.67 -16.22 2.61
CA ASN A 341 -29.17 -16.47 3.96
C ASN A 341 -28.55 -15.57 5.04
N ASN A 342 -27.53 -14.75 4.74
CA ASN A 342 -26.82 -13.95 5.74
C ASN A 342 -26.21 -12.66 5.17
N SER A 343 -26.29 -11.59 5.95
CA SER A 343 -25.58 -10.32 5.72
C SER A 343 -24.08 -10.57 5.54
N SER A 344 -23.47 -9.96 4.52
CA SER A 344 -22.16 -10.33 3.93
C SER A 344 -20.92 -10.36 4.85
N GLN A 345 -21.05 -10.04 6.14
CA GLN A 345 -19.92 -9.89 7.07
C GLN A 345 -19.36 -11.20 7.64
N ASP A 346 -20.08 -12.33 7.58
CA ASP A 346 -19.66 -13.58 8.26
C ASP A 346 -19.50 -14.80 7.32
N TYR A 347 -19.45 -14.60 6.00
CA TYR A 347 -19.32 -15.70 5.02
C TYR A 347 -18.12 -16.62 5.30
N MET A 348 -16.94 -16.04 5.53
CA MET A 348 -15.71 -16.81 5.80
C MET A 348 -15.81 -17.64 7.08
N LYS A 349 -16.47 -17.10 8.09
CA LYS A 349 -16.73 -17.77 9.37
C LYS A 349 -17.75 -18.90 9.21
N LEU A 350 -18.71 -18.75 8.32
CA LEU A 350 -19.69 -19.80 8.03
C LEU A 350 -19.08 -20.94 7.21
N VAL A 351 -18.22 -20.63 6.24
CA VAL A 351 -17.49 -21.68 5.52
C VAL A 351 -16.58 -22.49 6.45
N SER A 352 -16.02 -21.87 7.49
CA SER A 352 -15.16 -22.56 8.44
C SER A 352 -15.93 -23.54 9.35
N THR A 353 -17.22 -23.32 9.60
CA THR A 353 -18.07 -24.22 10.42
C THR A 353 -18.68 -25.39 9.64
N LEU A 354 -18.60 -25.40 8.31
CA LEU A 354 -19.12 -26.51 7.50
C LEU A 354 -18.38 -27.82 7.79
N PRO A 355 -19.08 -28.98 7.85
CA PRO A 355 -18.48 -30.29 8.07
C PRO A 355 -17.83 -30.82 6.77
N LEU A 356 -16.88 -30.06 6.22
CA LEU A 356 -16.18 -30.35 4.98
C LEU A 356 -14.68 -30.50 5.23
N PRO A 357 -13.97 -31.32 4.41
CA PRO A 357 -12.52 -31.38 4.41
C PRO A 357 -11.88 -29.98 4.30
N HIS A 358 -10.76 -29.76 4.98
CA HIS A 358 -10.06 -28.46 5.00
C HIS A 358 -9.82 -27.90 3.59
N LYS A 359 -9.38 -28.74 2.64
CA LYS A 359 -9.16 -28.35 1.24
C LYS A 359 -10.43 -27.78 0.58
N LEU A 360 -11.59 -28.39 0.82
CA LEU A 360 -12.86 -27.92 0.28
C LEU A 360 -13.35 -26.66 0.98
N ARG A 361 -13.09 -26.50 2.29
CA ARG A 361 -13.37 -25.25 3.00
C ARG A 361 -12.54 -24.08 2.46
N VAL A 362 -11.24 -24.27 2.21
CA VAL A 362 -10.39 -23.24 1.58
C VAL A 362 -10.86 -22.95 0.15
N TYR A 363 -11.23 -23.97 -0.60
CA TYR A 363 -11.78 -23.81 -1.94
C TYR A 363 -13.08 -22.98 -1.93
N LEU A 364 -13.98 -23.27 -1.00
CA LEU A 364 -15.20 -22.48 -0.80
C LEU A 364 -14.90 -21.10 -0.22
N SER A 365 -13.90 -20.88 0.62
CA SER A 365 -13.68 -19.59 1.27
C SER A 365 -13.26 -18.49 0.29
N ARG A 366 -12.64 -18.85 -0.84
CA ARG A 366 -12.26 -17.88 -1.88
C ARG A 366 -13.48 -17.23 -2.52
N LYS A 367 -13.43 -15.91 -2.77
CA LYS A 367 -14.54 -15.19 -3.40
C LYS A 367 -14.61 -15.44 -4.91
N MET A 368 -15.82 -15.51 -5.47
CA MET A 368 -16.05 -15.54 -6.93
C MET A 368 -16.30 -14.14 -7.48
N PHE A 369 -15.89 -13.86 -8.72
CA PHE A 369 -16.07 -12.56 -9.40
C PHE A 369 -17.53 -12.16 -9.63
N HIS A 370 -18.45 -13.12 -9.63
CA HIS A 370 -19.86 -12.92 -9.98
C HIS A 370 -20.83 -13.08 -8.81
N LEU A 371 -20.33 -13.09 -7.58
CA LEU A 371 -21.20 -12.89 -6.42
C LEU A 371 -21.56 -11.41 -6.37
N PRO A 372 -22.84 -11.04 -6.50
CA PRO A 372 -23.25 -9.65 -6.37
C PRO A 372 -22.74 -9.13 -5.03
N THR A 373 -22.00 -8.02 -5.07
CA THR A 373 -21.85 -7.19 -3.89
C THR A 373 -23.23 -6.60 -3.66
N SER A 374 -23.88 -7.08 -2.60
CA SER A 374 -25.17 -6.61 -2.08
C SER A 374 -25.35 -5.11 -2.25
#